data_AF-A0A6A1UJU8-F1
#
_entry.id   AF-A0A6A1UJU8-F1
#
_cell.length_a   1.000
_cell.length_b   1.000
_cell.length_c   1.000
_cell.angle_alpha   90.00
_cell.angle_beta   90.00
_cell.angle_gamma   90.00
#
_symmetry.space_group_name_H-M   'P 1'
#
loop_
_entity.id
_entity.type
_entity.pdbx_description
1 polymer ?
#
loop_
_entity_poly.entity_id
_entity_poly.type
_entity_poly.pdbx_seq_one_letter_code
_entity_poly.pdbx_strand_id
1 'polypeptide(L)'
;QVSYYIRSPAIGDIVTFRDPTQQPEDEHGVFIKRIVAKAGDLVQIHHGWLYVNGIAQKEDFLAEHPSYKSNLTYVPEGHVYVLGDNRNNSYDSHVWLVQKRL
;
A
#
# COMPACT_ATOMS: atom_id res chain seq x y z
N GLN A 1 -6.75 16.94 -10.38
CA GLN A 1 -6.03 16.42 -11.57
C GLN A 1 -6.36 14.94 -11.70
N VAL A 2 -6.93 14.52 -12.83
CA VAL A 2 -7.58 13.21 -13.02
C VAL A 2 -6.53 12.15 -13.35
N SER A 3 -6.51 11.04 -12.61
CA SER A 3 -5.69 9.87 -12.91
C SER A 3 -6.52 8.87 -13.71
N TYR A 4 -6.14 8.64 -14.96
CA TYR A 4 -6.80 7.74 -15.89
C TYR A 4 -6.43 6.28 -15.55
N TYR A 5 -7.39 5.45 -15.17
CA TYR A 5 -7.19 4.00 -15.10
C TYR A 5 -7.80 3.37 -16.36
N ILE A 6 -6.95 2.99 -17.33
CA ILE A 6 -7.37 2.28 -18.55
C ILE A 6 -7.90 0.86 -18.21
N ARG A 7 -7.61 0.38 -17.00
CA ARG A 7 -8.07 -0.90 -16.44
C ARG A 7 -8.19 -0.80 -14.91
N SER A 8 -9.02 -1.64 -14.30
CA SER A 8 -9.07 -1.77 -12.84
C SER A 8 -7.68 -2.08 -12.26
N PRO A 9 -7.26 -1.43 -11.16
CA PRO A 9 -5.94 -1.66 -10.58
C PRO A 9 -5.77 -3.12 -10.15
N ALA A 10 -4.59 -3.67 -10.40
CA ALA A 10 -4.24 -5.05 -10.08
C ALA A 10 -3.15 -5.13 -9.00
N ILE A 11 -3.05 -6.30 -8.36
CA ILE A 11 -1.94 -6.60 -7.44
C ILE A 11 -0.61 -6.46 -8.21
N GLY A 12 0.34 -5.77 -7.59
CA GLY A 12 1.64 -5.46 -8.16
C GLY A 12 1.70 -4.17 -8.97
N ASP A 13 0.56 -3.57 -9.35
CA ASP A 13 0.56 -2.27 -10.04
C ASP A 13 1.15 -1.18 -9.15
N ILE A 14 1.95 -0.30 -9.76
CA ILE A 14 2.46 0.91 -9.11
C ILE A 14 1.47 2.03 -9.39
N VAL A 15 1.01 2.67 -8.32
CA VAL A 15 0.05 3.77 -8.37
C VAL A 15 0.67 5.04 -7.81
N THR A 16 0.30 6.17 -8.41
CA THR A 16 0.67 7.49 -7.91
C THR A 16 -0.55 8.26 -7.45
N PHE A 17 -0.50 8.86 -6.26
CA PHE A 17 -1.58 9.71 -5.76
C PHE A 17 -1.01 10.88 -4.97
N ARG A 18 -1.75 12.00 -4.96
CA ARG A 18 -1.37 13.14 -4.12
C ARG A 18 -1.83 12.90 -2.70
N ASP A 19 -1.04 13.38 -1.73
CA ASP A 19 -1.39 13.30 -0.32
C ASP A 19 -2.76 13.95 -0.05
N PRO A 20 -3.76 13.21 0.44
CA PRO A 20 -5.03 13.79 0.84
C PRO A 20 -4.90 14.68 2.10
N THR A 21 -3.82 14.54 2.88
CA THR A 21 -3.62 15.24 4.16
C THR A 21 -2.82 16.55 4.05
N GLN A 22 -2.27 16.85 2.86
CA GLN A 22 -1.50 18.07 2.57
C GLN A 22 -0.38 18.34 3.59
N GLN A 23 0.29 17.29 4.12
CA GLN A 23 1.39 17.53 5.04
C GLN A 23 2.57 18.19 4.30
N PRO A 24 3.18 19.25 4.87
CA PRO A 24 4.16 20.10 4.19
C PRO A 24 5.52 19.43 3.94
N GLU A 25 5.66 18.15 4.24
CA GLU A 25 6.96 17.47 4.35
C GLU A 25 7.45 16.87 3.02
N ASP A 26 6.58 16.81 2.00
CA ASP A 26 6.95 16.43 0.64
C ASP A 26 6.61 17.57 -0.34
N GLU A 27 7.60 18.42 -0.65
CA GLU A 27 7.52 19.49 -1.69
C GLU A 27 7.08 18.96 -3.07
N HIS A 28 7.06 17.64 -3.28
CA HIS A 28 6.64 17.00 -4.53
C HIS A 28 5.20 16.47 -4.52
N GLY A 29 4.52 16.42 -3.38
CA GLY A 29 3.07 16.18 -3.26
C GLY A 29 2.49 14.96 -3.98
N VAL A 30 3.31 14.01 -4.42
CA VAL A 30 2.92 12.80 -5.16
C VAL A 30 3.62 11.60 -4.53
N PHE A 31 2.83 10.70 -3.97
CA PHE A 31 3.28 9.40 -3.49
C PHE A 31 3.32 8.39 -4.62
N ILE A 32 4.33 7.53 -4.60
CA ILE A 32 4.45 6.34 -5.46
C ILE A 32 4.38 5.12 -4.54
N LYS A 33 3.36 4.28 -4.73
CA LYS A 33 3.14 3.07 -3.91
C LYS A 33 2.75 1.89 -4.79
N ARG A 34 2.91 0.66 -4.30
CA ARG A 34 2.50 -0.56 -4.97
C ARG A 34 1.25 -1.14 -4.33
N ILE A 35 0.30 -1.60 -5.14
CA ILE A 35 -0.86 -2.36 -4.66
C ILE A 35 -0.41 -3.76 -4.25
N VAL A 36 -0.64 -4.11 -2.99
CA VAL A 36 -0.26 -5.42 -2.43
C VAL A 36 -1.45 -6.30 -2.07
N ALA A 37 -2.64 -5.72 -1.89
CA ALA A 37 -3.87 -6.46 -1.64
C ALA A 37 -5.09 -5.72 -2.19
N LYS A 38 -6.19 -6.46 -2.37
CA LYS A 38 -7.44 -5.95 -2.95
C LYS A 38 -8.62 -6.20 -2.02
N ALA A 39 -9.76 -5.62 -2.34
CA ALA A 39 -11.04 -5.87 -1.68
C ALA A 39 -11.26 -7.35 -1.34
N GLY A 40 -11.62 -7.62 -0.09
CA GLY A 40 -11.84 -8.97 0.46
C GLY A 40 -10.63 -9.58 1.15
N ASP A 41 -9.42 -9.06 0.92
CA ASP A 41 -8.21 -9.61 1.53
C ASP A 41 -8.04 -9.18 2.99
N LEU A 42 -7.40 -10.04 3.78
CA LEU A 42 -6.85 -9.74 5.10
C LEU A 42 -5.34 -9.55 4.99
N VAL A 43 -4.84 -8.42 5.46
CA VAL A 43 -3.43 -8.04 5.36
C VAL A 43 -2.83 -7.88 6.74
N GLN A 44 -1.62 -8.41 6.93
CA GLN A 44 -0.85 -8.20 8.14
C GLN A 44 0.65 -8.20 7.83
N ILE A 45 1.43 -7.36 8.53
CA ILE A 45 2.88 -7.43 8.54
C ILE A 45 3.33 -7.95 9.90
N HIS A 46 4.16 -8.99 9.89
CA HIS A 46 4.84 -9.47 11.07
C HIS A 46 6.07 -10.32 10.69
N HIS A 47 7.02 -10.49 11.61
CA HIS A 47 8.23 -11.32 11.41
C HIS A 47 9.03 -11.04 10.11
N GLY A 48 9.03 -9.80 9.61
CA GLY A 48 9.76 -9.46 8.38
C GLY A 48 9.00 -9.70 7.08
N TRP A 49 7.71 -10.06 7.14
CA TRP A 49 6.93 -10.42 5.95
C TRP A 49 5.58 -9.74 5.92
N LEU A 50 5.16 -9.44 4.69
CA LEU A 50 3.77 -9.17 4.37
C LEU A 50 3.02 -10.50 4.26
N TYR A 51 1.88 -10.61 4.94
CA TYR A 51 0.94 -11.70 4.83
C TYR A 51 -0.36 -11.19 4.21
N VAL A 52 -0.83 -11.89 3.18
CA VAL A 52 -2.14 -11.66 2.56
C VAL A 52 -2.93 -12.97 2.69
N ASN A 53 -4.08 -12.90 3.35
CA ASN A 53 -4.91 -14.05 3.72
C ASN A 53 -4.10 -15.14 4.46
N GLY A 54 -3.16 -14.73 5.32
CA GLY A 54 -2.29 -15.64 6.09
C GLY A 54 -1.12 -16.24 5.30
N ILE A 55 -0.97 -15.91 4.01
CA ILE A 55 0.12 -16.41 3.16
C ILE A 55 1.22 -15.35 3.08
N ALA A 56 2.45 -15.71 3.46
CA ALA A 56 3.60 -14.84 3.31
C ALA A 56 3.86 -14.54 1.82
N GLN A 57 3.99 -13.27 1.49
CA GLN A 57 4.23 -12.80 0.13
C GLN A 57 5.73 -12.72 -0.14
N LYS A 58 6.17 -13.28 -1.27
CA LYS A 58 7.53 -13.10 -1.76
C LYS A 58 7.58 -11.85 -2.62
N GLU A 59 8.41 -10.88 -2.21
CA GLU A 59 8.45 -9.55 -2.82
C GLU A 59 9.90 -9.22 -3.21
N ASP A 60 10.32 -9.67 -4.39
CA ASP A 60 11.71 -9.54 -4.88
C ASP A 60 12.15 -8.09 -5.17
N PHE A 61 11.20 -7.14 -5.15
CA PHE A 61 11.43 -5.73 -5.38
C PHE A 61 11.74 -4.94 -4.09
N LEU A 62 11.74 -5.59 -2.93
CA LEU A 62 12.03 -4.92 -1.66
C LEU A 62 13.52 -4.68 -1.49
N ALA A 63 13.87 -3.47 -1.07
CA ALA A 63 15.22 -3.17 -0.61
C ALA A 63 15.53 -3.90 0.71
N GLU A 64 14.55 -3.95 1.62
CA GLU A 64 14.67 -4.54 2.95
C GLU A 64 13.35 -5.13 3.43
N HIS A 65 13.43 -6.12 4.31
CA HIS A 65 12.27 -6.68 4.99
C HIS A 65 11.67 -5.67 5.99
N PRO A 66 10.33 -5.62 6.15
CA PRO A 66 9.67 -4.80 7.17
C PRO A 66 10.18 -5.12 8.58
N SER A 67 10.63 -4.11 9.31
CA SER A 67 11.10 -4.23 10.70
C SER A 67 10.02 -3.97 11.75
N TYR A 68 8.76 -3.80 11.32
CA TYR A 68 7.61 -3.48 12.16
C TYR A 68 6.53 -4.56 12.09
N LYS A 69 5.54 -4.43 12.98
CA LYS A 69 4.33 -5.26 13.01
C LYS A 69 3.11 -4.37 12.76
N SER A 70 2.17 -4.85 11.94
CA SER A 70 0.87 -4.21 11.76
C SER A 70 -0.27 -5.03 12.36
N ASN A 71 -1.41 -4.36 12.56
CA ASN A 71 -2.66 -5.01 12.90
C ASN A 71 -3.22 -5.76 11.68
N LEU A 72 -3.96 -6.84 11.93
CA LEU A 72 -4.70 -7.53 10.88
C LEU A 72 -5.77 -6.59 10.32
N THR A 73 -5.70 -6.32 9.02
CA THR A 73 -6.52 -5.32 8.35
C THR A 73 -7.32 -5.95 7.23
N TYR A 74 -8.64 -5.81 7.25
CA TYR A 74 -9.50 -6.19 6.13
C TYR A 74 -9.55 -5.07 5.08
N VAL A 75 -9.42 -5.42 3.81
CA VAL A 75 -9.54 -4.47 2.70
C VAL A 75 -11.01 -4.41 2.26
N PRO A 76 -11.72 -3.28 2.46
CA PRO A 76 -13.13 -3.18 2.10
C PRO A 76 -13.37 -3.25 0.58
N GLU A 77 -14.61 -3.49 0.18
CA GLU A 77 -15.01 -3.38 -1.22
C GLU A 77 -14.68 -1.99 -1.80
N GLY A 78 -14.26 -1.97 -3.06
CA GLY A 78 -13.85 -0.75 -3.75
C GLY A 78 -12.51 -0.16 -3.29
N HIS A 79 -11.75 -0.87 -2.45
CA HIS A 79 -10.45 -0.42 -1.93
C HIS A 79 -9.30 -1.38 -2.31
N VAL A 80 -8.09 -0.85 -2.18
CA VAL A 80 -6.82 -1.58 -2.31
C VAL A 80 -5.91 -1.20 -1.14
N TYR A 81 -5.02 -2.11 -0.75
CA TYR A 81 -3.98 -1.83 0.23
C TYR A 81 -2.66 -1.57 -0.49
N VAL A 82 -2.00 -0.43 -0.20
CA VAL A 82 -0.79 0.00 -0.92
C VAL A 82 0.39 0.25 0.00
N LEU A 83 1.57 -0.26 -0.37
CA LEU A 83 2.80 -0.13 0.40
C LEU A 83 3.91 0.47 -0.47
N GLY A 84 4.83 1.20 0.16
CA GLY A 84 6.08 1.58 -0.49
C GLY A 84 7.06 0.40 -0.55
N ASP A 85 7.89 0.36 -1.58
CA ASP A 85 8.93 -0.66 -1.72
C ASP A 85 10.07 -0.45 -0.69
N ASN A 86 10.29 0.79 -0.23
CA ASN A 86 11.15 1.12 0.92
C ASN A 86 10.35 1.02 2.24
N ARG A 87 10.07 -0.22 2.66
CA ARG A 87 9.09 -0.56 3.71
C ARG A 87 9.29 0.15 5.03
N ASN A 88 10.55 0.30 5.46
CA ASN A 88 10.89 0.82 6.80
C ASN A 88 10.88 2.35 6.87
N ASN A 89 10.87 3.03 5.72
CA ASN A 89 10.95 4.49 5.63
C ASN A 89 9.77 5.09 4.84
N SER A 90 8.66 4.39 4.75
CA SER A 90 7.52 4.77 3.91
C SER A 90 6.32 5.19 4.76
N TYR A 91 5.86 6.43 4.58
CA TYR A 91 4.52 6.87 4.97
C TYR A 91 3.51 6.31 3.96
N ASP A 92 2.80 5.24 4.33
CA ASP A 92 1.86 4.53 3.45
C ASP A 92 0.69 3.90 4.23
N SER A 93 0.06 2.86 3.69
CA SER A 93 -1.12 2.22 4.31
C SER A 93 -0.88 1.62 5.69
N HIS A 94 0.38 1.52 6.14
CA HIS A 94 0.72 1.21 7.52
C HIS A 94 0.46 2.35 8.50
N VAL A 95 0.35 3.58 7.99
CA VAL A 95 0.13 4.80 8.77
C VAL A 95 -1.25 5.39 8.44
N TRP A 96 -1.69 5.31 7.18
CA TRP A 96 -2.98 5.83 6.70
C TRP A 96 -3.60 4.86 5.71
N LEU A 97 -4.68 4.16 6.09
CA LEU A 97 -5.51 3.40 5.15
C LEU A 97 -5.83 4.27 3.93
N VAL A 98 -5.27 3.93 2.77
CA VAL A 98 -5.57 4.64 1.52
C VAL A 98 -7.02 4.35 1.16
N GLN A 99 -7.90 5.24 1.60
CA GLN A 99 -9.28 5.33 1.15
C GLN A 99 -9.27 5.89 -0.27
N LYS A 100 -9.13 5.02 -1.27
CA LYS A 100 -9.65 5.32 -2.59
C LYS A 100 -10.73 4.34 -2.93
N ARG A 101 -11.96 4.81 -2.78
CA ARG A 101 -13.11 4.35 -3.55
C ARG A 101 -12.73 4.50 -5.02
N LEU A 102 -12.62 3.39 -5.73
CA LEU A 102 -12.65 3.40 -7.19
C LEU A 102 -13.94 4.03 -7.70
#